data_AF-A0A9D6HUS0-F1
#
_entry.id   AF-A0A9D6HUS0-F1
#
_cell.length_a   1.000
_cell.length_b   1.000
_cell.length_c   1.000
_cell.angle_alpha   90.00
_cell.angle_beta   90.00
_cell.angle_gamma   90.00
#
_symmetry.space_group_name_H-M   'P 1'
#
loop_
_entity.id
_entity.type
_entity.pdbx_description
1 polymer ?
#
loop_
_entity_poly.entity_id
_entity_poly.type
_entity_poly.pdbx_seq_one_letter_code
_entity_poly.pdbx_strand_id
1 'polypeptide(L)' 'MARERKLEAPVTLFAAIEADQHEALRRIAFSKRKSLAGVVREALTEYIKKDITAKRSSRTREVAAG' A
#
# COMPACT_ATOMS: atom_id res chain seq x y z
N MET A 1 -2.54 8.91 21.43
CA MET A 1 -3.10 8.35 20.19
C MET A 1 -2.47 9.10 19.02
N ALA A 2 -1.87 8.40 18.06
CA ALA A 2 -1.23 9.07 16.92
C ALA A 2 -2.31 9.80 16.11
N ARG A 3 -2.20 11.14 15.98
CA ARG A 3 -3.09 11.94 15.14
C ARG A 3 -3.02 11.38 13.72
N GLU A 4 -4.09 10.75 13.25
CA GLU A 4 -4.21 10.40 11.84
C GLU A 4 -4.05 11.69 11.03
N ARG A 5 -3.03 11.76 10.17
CA ARG A 5 -2.83 12.91 9.29
C ARG A 5 -4.09 13.08 8.46
N LYS A 6 -4.72 14.25 8.56
CA LYS A 6 -5.89 14.60 7.75
C LYS A 6 -5.47 14.56 6.28
N LEU A 7 -6.16 13.75 5.48
CA LEU A 7 -5.92 13.69 4.03
C LEU A 7 -6.42 15.01 3.41
N GLU A 8 -5.66 15.57 2.47
CA GLU A 8 -6.01 16.81 1.78
C GLU A 8 -7.13 16.60 0.75
N ALA A 9 -7.08 15.49 0.01
CA ALA A 9 -8.09 15.09 -0.97
C ALA A 9 -8.42 13.59 -0.81
N PRO A 10 -9.27 13.21 0.17
CA PRO A 10 -9.60 11.80 0.39
C PRO A 10 -10.47 11.25 -0.74
N VAL A 11 -10.12 10.07 -1.25
CA VAL A 11 -10.95 9.27 -2.15
C VAL A 11 -11.29 7.96 -1.45
N THR A 12 -12.55 7.54 -1.52
CA THR A 12 -13.02 6.27 -0.96
C THR A 12 -12.79 5.16 -1.98
N LEU A 13 -12.07 4.10 -1.56
CA LEU A 13 -11.87 2.89 -2.35
C LEU A 13 -12.83 1.81 -1.86
N PHE A 14 -13.66 1.28 -2.77
CA PHE A 14 -14.46 0.08 -2.54
C PHE A 14 -13.84 -1.07 -3.31
N ALA A 15 -13.55 -2.17 -2.62
CA ALA A 15 -12.97 -3.37 -3.22
C ALA A 15 -13.59 -4.62 -2.59
N ALA A 16 -13.98 -5.57 -3.43
CA ALA A 16 -14.26 -6.93 -2.99
C ALA A 16 -12.93 -7.66 -2.82
N ILE A 17 -12.72 -8.26 -1.65
CA ILE A 17 -11.54 -9.05 -1.31
C ILE A 17 -12.00 -10.34 -0.65
N GLU A 18 -11.11 -11.33 -0.63
CA GLU A 18 -11.39 -12.60 0.02
C GLU A 18 -11.51 -12.44 1.54
N ALA A 19 -12.29 -13.34 2.16
CA ALA A 19 -12.56 -13.26 3.60
C ALA A 19 -11.29 -13.42 4.45
N ASP A 20 -10.36 -14.27 4.02
CA ASP A 20 -9.06 -14.49 4.67
C ASP A 20 -8.15 -13.26 4.57
N GLN A 21 -8.18 -12.54 3.44
CA GLN A 21 -7.48 -11.27 3.24
C GLN A 21 -8.01 -10.20 4.19
N HIS A 22 -9.34 -10.07 4.30
CA HIS A 22 -9.95 -9.14 5.25
C HIS A 22 -9.58 -9.48 6.71
N GLU A 23 -9.58 -10.76 7.06
CA GLU A 23 -9.22 -11.21 8.40
C GLU A 23 -7.74 -10.95 8.73
N ALA A 24 -6.85 -11.22 7.77
CA ALA A 24 -5.43 -10.89 7.91
C ALA A 24 -5.22 -9.37 8.12
N LEU A 25 -5.92 -8.52 7.37
CA LEU A 25 -5.88 -7.07 7.54
C LEU A 25 -6.34 -6.66 8.94
N ARG A 26 -7.41 -7.25 9.48
CA ARG A 26 -7.88 -6.97 10.86
C ARG A 26 -6.83 -7.30 11.90
N ARG A 27 -6.19 -8.46 11.80
CA ARG A 27 -5.13 -8.88 12.74
C ARG A 27 -3.93 -7.95 12.70
N ILE A 28 -3.49 -7.56 11.50
CA ILE A 28 -2.37 -6.62 11.32
C ILE A 28 -2.71 -5.25 11.90
N ALA A 29 -3.92 -4.74 11.62
CA ALA A 29 -4.38 -3.45 12.12
C ALA A 29 -4.41 -3.42 13.66
N PHE A 30 -4.92 -4.49 14.28
CA PHE A 30 -4.93 -4.66 15.73
C PHE A 30 -3.51 -4.68 16.30
N SER A 31 -2.63 -5.53 15.75
CA SER A 31 -1.22 -5.65 16.18
C SER A 31 -0.48 -4.31 16.11
N LYS A 32 -0.70 -3.54 15.04
CA LYS A 32 -0.04 -2.24 14.82
C LYS A 32 -0.73 -1.08 15.54
N ARG A 33 -1.87 -1.30 16.20
CA ARG A 33 -2.74 -0.24 16.77
C ARG A 33 -3.09 0.85 15.74
N LYS A 34 -3.43 0.42 14.52
CA LYS A 34 -3.79 1.31 13.39
C LYS A 34 -5.20 0.99 12.89
N SER A 35 -5.80 1.94 12.19
CA SER A 35 -7.00 1.68 11.39
C SER A 35 -6.68 0.79 10.19
N LEU A 36 -7.67 0.02 9.71
CA LEU A 36 -7.56 -0.77 8.46
C LEU A 36 -7.13 0.12 7.30
N ALA A 37 -7.74 1.29 7.16
CA ALA A 37 -7.38 2.28 6.14
C ALA A 37 -5.92 2.74 6.26
N GLY A 38 -5.39 2.90 7.48
CA GLY A 38 -3.99 3.21 7.71
C GLY A 38 -3.05 2.10 7.20
N VAL A 39 -3.35 0.85 7.52
CA VAL A 39 -2.58 -0.31 7.06
C VAL A 39 -2.61 -0.43 5.53
N VAL A 40 -3.78 -0.26 4.92
CA VAL A 40 -3.93 -0.32 3.45
C VAL A 40 -3.16 0.81 2.77
N ARG A 41 -3.20 2.05 3.29
CA ARG A 41 -2.41 3.17 2.74
C ARG A 41 -0.90 2.90 2.80
N GLU A 42 -0.41 2.32 3.88
CA GLU A 42 1.00 1.93 4.02
C GLU A 42 1.36 0.85 2.99
N ALA A 43 0.56 -0.21 2.89
CA ALA A 43 0.76 -1.29 1.93
C ALA A 43 0.75 -0.80 0.48
N LEU A 44 -0.21 0.06 0.11
CA LEU A 44 -0.28 0.68 -1.21
C LEU A 44 0.96 1.54 -1.50
N THR A 45 1.41 2.34 -0.53
CA THR A 45 2.62 3.16 -0.66
C THR A 45 3.84 2.28 -0.95
N GLU A 46 4.00 1.18 -0.23
CA GLU A 46 5.10 0.24 -0.44
C GLU A 46 5.02 -0.48 -1.78
N TYR A 47 3.81 -0.90 -2.17
CA TYR A 47 3.57 -1.58 -3.45
C TYR A 47 3.92 -0.67 -4.63
N ILE A 48 3.43 0.57 -4.63
CA ILE A 48 3.73 1.57 -5.67
C ILE A 48 5.24 1.86 -5.75
N LYS A 49 5.91 2.02 -4.60
CA LYS A 49 7.36 2.22 -4.56
C LYS A 49 8.13 1.06 -5.19
N LYS A 50 7.72 -0.18 -4.91
CA LYS A 50 8.34 -1.39 -5.50
C LYS A 50 8.11 -1.45 -7.01
N ASP A 51 6.90 -1.18 -7.47
CA ASP A 51 6.57 -1.17 -8.92
C ASP A 51 7.38 -0.13 -9.70
N ILE A 52 7.47 1.11 -9.17
CA ILE A 52 8.28 2.17 -9.79
C ILE A 52 9.76 1.78 -9.85
N THR A 53 10.28 1.21 -8.76
CA THR A 53 11.69 0.76 -8.69
C THR A 53 11.96 -0.35 -9.70
N ALA A 54 11.06 -1.33 -9.80
CA ALA A 54 11.16 -2.42 -10.76
C ALA A 54 11.17 -1.91 -12.21
N LYS A 55 10.24 -1.00 -12.56
CA LYS A 55 10.17 -0.37 -13.89
C LYS A 55 11.41 0.45 -14.24
N ARG A 56 12.07 1.09 -13.27
CA ARG A 56 13.33 1.81 -13.50
C ARG A 56 14.48 0.84 -13.78
N SER A 57 14.58 -0.25 -13.02
CA SER A 57 15.63 -1.27 -13.21
C SER A 57 15.54 -1.98 -14.56
N SER A 58 14.32 -2.23 -15.06
CA SER A 58 14.13 -2.82 -16.40
C SER A 58 14.53 -1.86 -17.51
N ARG A 59 14.13 -0.57 -17.41
CA ARG A 59 14.49 0.45 -18.40
C ARG A 59 16.01 0.70 -18.47
N THR A 60 16.72 0.70 -17.35
CA THR A 60 18.19 0.87 -17.36
C THR A 60 18.89 -0.32 -18.03
N ARG A 61 18.36 -1.54 -17.90
CA ARG A 61 18.91 -2.72 -18.58
C ARG A 61 18.67 -2.71 -20.08
N GLU A 62 17.53 -2.20 -20.53
CA GLU A 62 17.24 -2.04 -21.97
C GLU A 62 18.17 -0.99 -22.63
N VAL A 63 18.44 0.13 -21.96
CA VAL A 63 19.33 1.19 -22.48
C VAL A 63 20.80 0.77 -22.50
N ALA A 64 21.24 -0.13 -21.61
CA ALA A 64 22.62 -0.63 -21.58
C ALA A 64 22.88 -1.78 -22.57
N ALA A 65 21.83 -2.35 -23.17
CA ALA A 65 21.91 -3.49 -24.09
C ALA A 65 21.73 -3.11 -25.57
N GLY A 66 21.52 -1.83 -25.88
CA GLY A 66 21.47 -1.27 -27.22
C GLY A 66 22.57 -0.23 -27.42
#